data_AF-A0ABD0WDS2-F1
#
_entry.id   AF-A0ABD0WDS2-F1
#
_cell.length_a   1.000
_cell.length_b   1.000
_cell.length_c   1.000
_cell.angle_alpha   90.00
_cell.angle_beta   90.00
_cell.angle_gamma   90.00
#
_symmetry.space_group_name_H-M   'P 1'
#
loop_
_entity.id
_entity.type
_entity.pdbx_description
1 polymer ?
#
loop_
_entity_poly.entity_id
_entity_poly.type
_entity_poly.pdbx_seq_one_letter_code
_entity_poly.pdbx_strand_id
1 'polypeptide(L)'
;MDSSQVAVINPLFCATYPIDLAFTTKPPGDKKSRGLASTVDAAGNVVFRAKHSSWAGFTQLRDASGHTILTMKEKFWSWHGRWQAFAGESTEAKDLLFSITRSSAWQFHDEWFVFLAANTKEENCDFKIVGSYRKKNYTIFKGDSSFVVAQCGLRKFAPRPPPAICDF
;
A
#
# COMPACT_ATOMS: atom_id res chain seq x y z
N MET A 1 -25.12 -11.33 -3.52
CA MET A 1 -24.51 -10.00 -3.73
C MET A 1 -24.48 -9.30 -2.39
N ASP A 2 -23.34 -9.32 -1.71
CA ASP A 2 -23.07 -8.44 -0.59
C ASP A 2 -21.69 -7.82 -0.87
N SER A 3 -21.74 -6.62 -1.46
CA SER A 3 -20.56 -5.80 -1.72
C SER A 3 -20.40 -4.77 -0.60
N SER A 4 -20.60 -5.18 0.66
CA SER A 4 -20.12 -4.41 1.79
C SER A 4 -18.61 -4.21 1.62
N GLN A 5 -18.25 -2.96 1.32
CA GLN A 5 -16.88 -2.51 1.26
C GLN A 5 -16.35 -2.55 2.70
N VAL A 6 -15.53 -3.55 3.01
CA VAL A 6 -14.93 -3.69 4.33
C VAL A 6 -13.93 -2.56 4.50
N ALA A 7 -14.24 -1.60 5.37
CA ALA A 7 -13.32 -0.54 5.75
C ALA A 7 -12.23 -1.14 6.65
N VAL A 8 -11.05 -1.39 6.08
CA VAL A 8 -9.94 -2.07 6.78
C VAL A 8 -9.34 -1.21 7.90
N ILE A 9 -9.24 0.11 7.67
CA ILE A 9 -8.61 1.05 8.63
C ILE A 9 -9.68 1.93 9.27
N ASN A 10 -10.39 2.71 8.45
CA ASN A 10 -11.44 3.61 8.88
C ASN A 10 -12.38 3.88 7.69
N PRO A 11 -13.71 3.87 7.86
CA PRO A 11 -14.66 4.22 6.80
C PRO A 11 -14.40 5.58 6.15
N LEU A 12 -13.78 6.53 6.86
CA LEU A 12 -13.41 7.85 6.33
C LEU A 12 -12.38 7.80 5.19
N PHE A 13 -11.64 6.69 5.06
CA PHE A 13 -10.72 6.47 3.94
C PHE A 13 -11.38 5.77 2.75
N CYS A 14 -12.70 5.53 2.79
CA CYS A 14 -13.45 4.94 1.69
C CYS A 14 -14.18 6.05 0.91
N ALA A 15 -13.96 6.09 -0.41
CA ALA A 15 -14.75 6.91 -1.31
C ALA A 15 -15.67 6.05 -2.16
N THR A 16 -16.78 6.64 -2.62
CA THR A 16 -17.76 6.00 -3.51
C THR A 16 -17.32 5.99 -4.97
N TYR A 17 -16.19 6.62 -5.29
CA TYR A 17 -15.61 6.72 -6.62
C TYR A 17 -14.12 6.32 -6.60
N PRO A 18 -13.56 5.88 -7.74
CA PRO A 18 -12.14 5.57 -7.84
C PRO A 18 -11.27 6.79 -7.53
N ILE A 19 -10.25 6.62 -6.69
CA ILE A 19 -9.26 7.65 -6.39
C ILE A 19 -7.93 7.29 -7.05
N ASP A 20 -7.45 8.18 -7.92
CA ASP A 20 -6.11 8.11 -8.48
C ASP A 20 -5.11 8.75 -7.51
N LEU A 21 -4.12 7.97 -7.11
CA LEU A 21 -3.00 8.42 -6.27
C LEU A 21 -1.69 8.25 -7.01
N ALA A 22 -0.76 9.19 -6.80
CA ALA A 22 0.60 9.09 -7.29
C ALA A 22 1.58 8.89 -6.14
N PHE A 23 2.45 7.90 -6.28
CA PHE A 23 3.49 7.59 -5.30
C PHE A 23 4.79 8.26 -5.71
N THR A 24 5.33 9.10 -4.84
CA THR A 24 6.67 9.66 -5.03
C THR A 24 7.68 8.78 -4.30
N THR A 25 8.69 8.33 -5.02
CA THR A 25 9.88 7.72 -4.42
C THR A 25 10.91 8.80 -4.17
N LYS A 26 11.71 8.68 -3.11
CA LYS A 26 12.86 9.56 -2.89
C LYS A 26 13.83 9.50 -4.09
N PRO A 27 14.56 10.60 -4.38
CA PRO A 27 15.36 10.71 -5.59
C PRO A 27 16.44 9.62 -5.71
N PRO A 28 16.83 9.24 -6.94
CA PRO A 28 17.90 8.28 -7.18
C PRO A 28 19.22 8.79 -6.58
N GLY A 29 19.90 7.98 -5.77
CA GLY A 29 21.21 8.31 -5.19
C GLY A 29 21.24 8.31 -3.65
N ASP A 30 20.09 8.37 -2.98
CA ASP A 30 20.02 8.18 -1.53
C ASP A 30 20.09 6.68 -1.18
N LYS A 31 21.32 6.21 -0.93
CA LYS A 31 21.61 4.79 -0.58
C LYS A 31 20.92 4.34 0.73
N LYS A 32 20.33 5.26 1.51
CA LYS A 32 19.61 4.95 2.75
C LYS A 32 18.10 4.73 2.54
N SER A 33 17.54 5.00 1.36
CA SER A 33 16.07 4.98 1.19
C SER A 33 15.59 4.21 -0.04
N ARG A 34 15.35 2.91 0.15
CA ARG A 34 14.32 2.21 -0.65
C ARG A 34 13.00 2.38 0.08
N GLY A 35 12.10 3.23 -0.41
CA GLY A 35 10.81 3.42 0.23
C GLY A 35 9.96 4.53 -0.38
N LEU A 36 8.64 4.44 -0.16
CA LEU A 36 7.67 5.49 -0.45
C LEU A 36 8.06 6.78 0.32
N ALA A 37 8.02 7.93 -0.33
CA ALA A 37 8.23 9.23 0.32
C ALA A 37 6.88 9.84 0.72
N SER A 38 6.01 10.04 -0.27
CA SER A 38 4.65 10.51 -0.07
C SER A 38 3.72 9.97 -1.15
N THR A 39 2.44 9.99 -0.84
CA THR A 39 1.35 9.75 -1.77
C THR A 39 0.65 11.08 -2.00
N VAL A 40 0.40 11.44 -3.25
CA VAL A 40 -0.30 12.67 -3.63
C VAL A 40 -1.58 12.37 -4.41
N ASP A 41 -2.56 13.25 -4.30
CA ASP A 41 -3.79 13.21 -5.10
C ASP A 41 -3.56 13.73 -6.53
N ALA A 42 -4.63 13.74 -7.34
CA ALA A 42 -4.58 14.25 -8.72
C ALA A 42 -4.24 15.75 -8.83
N ALA A 43 -4.47 16.54 -7.78
CA ALA A 43 -4.11 17.96 -7.70
C ALA A 43 -2.66 18.18 -7.22
N GLY A 44 -1.97 17.11 -6.80
CA GLY A 44 -0.61 17.17 -6.28
C GLY A 44 -0.54 17.43 -4.77
N ASN A 45 -1.67 17.42 -4.06
CA ASN A 45 -1.67 17.58 -2.61
C ASN A 45 -1.20 16.29 -1.95
N VAL A 46 -0.38 16.41 -0.91
CA VAL A 46 0.07 15.25 -0.13
C VAL A 46 -1.09 14.69 0.67
N VAL A 47 -1.42 13.42 0.44
CA VAL A 47 -2.45 12.67 1.18
C VAL A 47 -1.80 11.89 2.33
N PHE A 48 -0.71 11.18 2.03
CA PHE A 48 0.01 10.37 3.01
C PHE A 48 1.52 10.51 2.91
N ARG A 49 2.21 10.29 4.03
CA ARG A 49 3.68 10.26 4.12
C ARG A 49 4.11 8.96 4.79
N ALA A 50 5.17 8.34 4.29
CA ALA A 50 5.78 7.20 4.95
C ALA A 50 7.03 7.64 5.71
N LYS A 51 7.09 7.30 7.00
CA LYS A 51 8.24 7.57 7.87
C LYS A 51 8.82 6.24 8.36
N HIS A 52 10.00 5.90 7.86
CA HIS A 52 10.72 4.72 8.31
C HIS A 52 11.57 5.03 9.56
N SER A 53 11.48 4.17 10.57
CA SER A 53 12.33 4.20 11.76
C SER A 53 13.28 3.01 11.71
N SER A 54 14.53 3.27 11.28
CA SER A 54 15.54 2.21 11.16
C SER A 54 15.94 1.62 12.51
N TRP A 55 15.97 2.42 13.58
CA TRP A 55 16.28 1.94 14.92
C TRP A 55 15.22 0.97 15.46
N ALA A 56 13.94 1.27 15.23
CA ALA A 56 12.84 0.48 15.75
C ALA A 56 12.32 -0.59 14.77
N GLY A 57 12.82 -0.60 13.53
CA GLY A 57 12.48 -1.59 12.51
C GLY A 57 11.02 -1.52 12.03
N PHE A 58 10.40 -0.33 12.06
CA PHE A 58 9.02 -0.13 11.59
C PHE A 58 8.90 1.05 10.63
N THR A 59 7.79 1.09 9.89
CA THR A 59 7.42 2.19 8.99
C THR A 59 6.03 2.67 9.35
N GLN A 60 5.89 3.97 9.59
CA GLN A 60 4.62 4.62 9.88
C GLN A 60 4.04 5.26 8.62
N LEU A 61 2.75 5.05 8.38
CA LEU A 61 1.97 5.83 7.42
C LEU A 61 1.29 6.96 8.17
N ARG A 62 1.56 8.19 7.76
CA ARG A 62 1.03 9.41 8.39
C ARG A 62 0.15 10.17 7.40
N ASP A 63 -0.86 10.87 7.93
CA ASP A 63 -1.67 11.80 7.15
C ASP A 63 -0.88 13.07 6.78
N ALA A 64 -1.54 14.00 6.07
CA ALA A 64 -0.98 15.29 5.68
C ALA A 64 -0.57 16.17 6.88
N SER A 65 -1.27 16.04 8.01
CA SER A 65 -1.04 16.77 9.26
C SER A 65 0.05 16.14 10.14
N GLY A 66 0.54 14.95 9.78
CA GLY A 66 1.57 14.21 10.48
C GLY A 66 1.06 13.21 11.53
N HIS A 67 -0.26 13.01 11.66
CA HIS A 67 -0.86 12.00 12.52
C HIS A 67 -0.59 10.61 11.94
N THR A 68 -0.08 9.69 12.76
CA THR A 68 0.14 8.30 12.36
C THR A 68 -1.18 7.54 12.22
N ILE A 69 -1.49 7.08 11.01
CA ILE A 69 -2.68 6.29 10.69
C ILE A 69 -2.45 4.82 11.05
N LEU A 70 -1.30 4.29 10.64
CA LEU A 70 -0.89 2.93 10.97
C LEU A 70 0.62 2.80 11.07
N THR A 71 1.06 1.79 11.79
CA THR A 71 2.45 1.37 11.93
C THR A 71 2.62 -0.02 11.35
N MET A 72 3.53 -0.17 10.40
CA MET A 72 3.87 -1.44 9.76
C MET A 72 5.23 -1.94 10.24
N LYS A 73 5.31 -3.20 10.67
CA LYS A 73 6.51 -3.81 11.22
C LYS A 73 6.71 -5.22 10.68
N GLU A 74 7.97 -5.60 10.46
CA GLU A 74 8.31 -6.98 10.12
C GLU A 74 8.23 -7.87 11.36
N LYS A 75 7.61 -9.04 11.22
CA LYS A 75 7.57 -10.08 12.24
C LYS A 75 8.87 -10.88 12.17
N PHE A 76 9.91 -10.32 12.81
CA PHE A 76 11.29 -10.84 12.84
C PHE A 76 11.43 -12.32 13.21
N TRP A 77 10.46 -12.89 13.93
CA TRP A 77 10.53 -14.26 14.44
C TRP A 77 9.81 -15.32 13.59
N SER A 78 9.30 -14.94 12.41
CA SER A 78 8.72 -15.91 11.46
C SER A 78 9.66 -16.11 10.28
N TRP A 79 10.01 -17.35 9.96
CA TRP A 79 10.80 -17.73 8.77
C TRP A 79 10.15 -17.36 7.43
N HIS A 80 8.92 -16.81 7.44
CA HIS A 80 8.11 -16.56 6.25
C HIS A 80 8.04 -15.08 5.82
N GLY A 81 8.82 -14.17 6.45
CA GLY A 81 8.86 -12.76 6.02
C GLY A 81 7.49 -12.07 6.11
N ARG A 82 6.81 -12.24 7.25
CA ARG A 82 5.47 -11.70 7.49
C ARG A 82 5.56 -10.26 7.99
N TRP A 83 4.74 -9.37 7.43
CA TRP A 83 4.56 -7.99 7.87
C TRP A 83 3.24 -7.85 8.62
N GLN A 84 3.20 -6.99 9.62
CA GLN A 84 1.99 -6.68 10.40
C GLN A 84 1.76 -5.18 10.38
N ALA A 85 0.50 -4.77 10.21
CA ALA A 85 0.07 -3.39 10.29
C ALA A 85 -0.84 -3.21 11.51
N PHE A 86 -0.53 -2.19 12.30
CA PHE A 86 -1.21 -1.85 13.54
C PHE A 86 -1.83 -0.46 13.45
N ALA A 87 -2.95 -0.23 14.13
CA ALA A 87 -3.60 1.06 14.19
C ALA A 87 -2.72 2.08 14.93
N GLY A 88 -2.64 3.29 14.37
CA GLY A 88 -1.90 4.39 14.98
C GLY A 88 -0.42 4.10 15.18
N GLU A 89 0.12 4.50 16.33
CA GLU A 89 1.52 4.29 16.72
C GLU A 89 1.76 2.99 17.48
N SER A 90 0.73 2.16 17.66
CA SER A 90 0.80 0.92 18.42
C SER A 90 1.57 -0.17 17.67
N THR A 91 2.06 -1.14 18.44
CA THR A 91 2.54 -2.44 17.93
C THR A 91 1.97 -3.59 18.76
N GLU A 92 0.90 -3.35 19.51
CA GLU A 92 0.24 -4.35 20.34
C GLU A 92 -0.72 -5.22 19.51
N ALA A 93 -0.87 -6.49 19.91
CA ALA A 93 -1.73 -7.43 19.19
C ALA A 93 -3.21 -6.98 19.10
N LYS A 94 -3.71 -6.24 20.11
CA LYS A 94 -5.07 -5.70 20.13
C LYS A 94 -5.33 -4.66 19.04
N ASP A 95 -4.27 -3.99 18.58
CA ASP A 95 -4.33 -2.93 17.57
C ASP A 95 -3.94 -3.45 16.18
N LEU A 96 -3.77 -4.77 16.02
CA LEU A 96 -3.50 -5.38 14.73
C LEU A 96 -4.68 -5.14 13.79
N LEU A 97 -4.41 -4.60 12.60
CA LEU A 97 -5.41 -4.39 11.56
C LEU A 97 -5.39 -5.54 10.56
N PHE A 98 -4.20 -5.85 10.06
CA PHE A 98 -3.98 -6.93 9.12
C PHE A 98 -2.52 -7.36 9.12
N SER A 99 -2.28 -8.48 8.46
CA SER A 99 -0.95 -9.00 8.21
C SER A 99 -0.78 -9.36 6.74
N ILE A 100 0.46 -9.26 6.26
CA ILE A 100 0.82 -9.55 4.89
C ILE A 100 1.90 -10.62 4.90
N THR A 101 1.70 -11.68 4.12
CA THR A 101 2.72 -12.70 3.88
C THR A 101 3.04 -12.79 2.40
N ARG A 102 4.28 -13.12 2.07
CA ARG A 102 4.67 -13.43 0.69
C ARG A 102 4.30 -14.88 0.37
N SER A 103 3.88 -15.17 -0.85
CA SER A 103 3.89 -16.55 -1.34
C SER A 103 5.32 -17.08 -1.41
N SER A 104 5.51 -18.39 -1.28
CA SER A 104 6.85 -18.99 -1.28
C SER A 104 7.60 -18.66 -2.58
N ALA A 105 8.90 -18.39 -2.46
CA ALA A 105 9.75 -17.64 -3.40
C ALA A 105 10.05 -18.33 -4.76
N TRP A 106 9.19 -19.21 -5.24
CA TRP A 106 9.48 -20.09 -6.38
C TRP A 106 8.67 -19.82 -7.66
N GLN A 107 8.00 -18.68 -7.76
CA GLN A 107 7.29 -18.27 -8.97
C GLN A 107 7.76 -16.91 -9.47
N PHE A 108 7.83 -16.75 -10.80
CA PHE A 108 8.24 -15.53 -11.52
C PHE A 108 7.34 -14.29 -11.27
N HIS A 109 6.40 -14.37 -10.34
CA HIS A 109 5.39 -13.36 -10.01
C HIS A 109 5.46 -13.09 -8.51
N ASP A 110 5.44 -11.80 -8.13
CA ASP A 110 5.37 -11.41 -6.73
C ASP A 110 3.90 -11.50 -6.30
N GLU A 111 3.61 -12.51 -5.48
CA GLU A 111 2.28 -12.70 -4.89
C GLU A 111 2.36 -12.56 -3.37
N TRP A 112 1.37 -11.85 -2.82
CA TRP A 112 1.25 -11.60 -1.39
C TRP A 112 -0.20 -11.81 -0.97
N PHE A 113 -0.37 -12.37 0.22
CA PHE A 113 -1.68 -12.59 0.83
C PHE A 113 -1.84 -11.67 2.04
N VAL A 114 -3.01 -11.06 2.13
CA VAL A 114 -3.41 -10.18 3.23
C VAL A 114 -4.48 -10.88 4.05
N PHE A 115 -4.26 -10.94 5.36
CA PHE A 115 -5.20 -11.49 6.32
C PHE A 115 -5.58 -10.39 7.33
N LEU A 116 -6.87 -10.09 7.42
CA LEU A 116 -7.40 -9.15 8.40
C LEU A 116 -7.27 -9.75 9.81
N ALA A 117 -7.16 -8.91 10.83
CA ALA A 117 -7.00 -9.37 12.21
C ALA A 117 -8.19 -10.22 12.71
N ALA A 118 -9.39 -10.01 12.17
CA ALA A 118 -10.56 -10.82 12.45
C ALA A 118 -10.49 -12.24 11.86
N ASN A 119 -9.64 -12.46 10.84
CA ASN A 119 -9.44 -13.74 10.18
C ASN A 119 -8.34 -14.54 10.91
N THR A 120 -8.72 -15.16 12.03
CA THR A 120 -7.78 -15.92 12.88
C THR A 120 -7.43 -17.30 12.32
N LYS A 121 -8.24 -17.84 11.40
CA LYS A 121 -8.01 -19.14 10.79
C LYS A 121 -6.99 -19.11 9.66
N GLU A 122 -6.91 -17.97 8.94
CA GLU A 122 -6.01 -17.77 7.79
C GLU A 122 -6.17 -18.83 6.67
N GLU A 123 -7.30 -19.56 6.62
CA GLU A 123 -7.59 -20.58 5.60
C GLU A 123 -7.76 -19.94 4.21
N ASN A 124 -8.42 -18.78 4.16
CA ASN A 124 -8.63 -17.99 2.95
C ASN A 124 -8.08 -16.58 3.18
N CYS A 125 -7.43 -15.99 2.17
CA CYS A 125 -6.97 -14.61 2.26
C CYS A 125 -8.14 -13.63 2.11
N ASP A 126 -8.05 -12.48 2.79
CA ASP A 126 -9.04 -11.39 2.66
C ASP A 126 -8.74 -10.53 1.43
N PHE A 127 -7.45 -10.37 1.12
CA PHE A 127 -6.99 -9.76 -0.12
C PHE A 127 -5.77 -10.47 -0.68
N LYS A 128 -5.67 -10.45 -2.01
CA LYS A 128 -4.57 -11.03 -2.75
C LYS A 128 -3.91 -9.94 -3.60
N ILE A 129 -2.59 -9.80 -3.47
CA ILE A 129 -1.79 -8.83 -4.21
C ILE A 129 -0.96 -9.61 -5.21
N VAL A 130 -1.14 -9.34 -6.50
CA VAL A 130 -0.38 -9.99 -7.58
C VAL A 130 0.31 -8.92 -8.39
N GLY A 131 1.59 -9.13 -8.71
CA GLY A 131 2.31 -8.20 -9.54
C GLY A 131 3.73 -8.60 -9.83
N SER A 132 4.51 -7.62 -10.26
CA SER A 132 5.93 -7.78 -10.50
C SER A 132 6.66 -6.52 -10.09
N TYR A 133 7.60 -6.67 -9.15
CA TYR A 133 8.49 -5.58 -8.75
C TYR A 133 9.23 -5.00 -9.95
N ARG A 134 9.71 -5.85 -10.87
CA ARG A 134 10.45 -5.42 -12.08
C ARG A 134 9.60 -4.58 -13.02
N LYS A 135 8.32 -4.93 -13.20
CA LYS A 135 7.38 -4.19 -14.05
C LYS A 135 6.74 -3.01 -13.32
N LYS A 136 6.96 -2.89 -12.02
CA LYS A 136 6.35 -1.89 -11.12
C LYS A 136 4.82 -1.83 -11.30
N ASN A 137 4.21 -3.01 -11.40
CA ASN A 137 2.77 -3.15 -11.49
C ASN A 137 2.27 -4.10 -10.41
N TYR A 138 1.15 -3.74 -9.79
CA TYR A 138 0.51 -4.55 -8.77
C TYR A 138 -1.01 -4.41 -8.90
N THR A 139 -1.73 -5.49 -8.70
CA THR A 139 -3.18 -5.53 -8.62
C THR A 139 -3.59 -6.17 -7.31
N ILE A 140 -4.54 -5.56 -6.62
CA ILE A 140 -5.11 -6.06 -5.38
C ILE A 140 -6.52 -6.57 -5.66
N PHE A 141 -6.78 -7.81 -5.25
CA PHE A 141 -8.04 -8.51 -5.39
C PHE A 141 -8.69 -8.75 -4.02
N LYS A 142 -10.03 -8.81 -3.97
CA LYS A 142 -10.78 -9.23 -2.78
C LYS A 142 -10.76 -10.76 -2.68
N GLY A 143 -10.06 -11.28 -1.67
CA GLY A 143 -9.76 -12.70 -1.49
C GLY A 143 -9.23 -13.36 -2.77
N ASP A 144 -9.71 -14.56 -3.05
CA ASP A 144 -9.38 -15.31 -4.28
C ASP A 144 -10.34 -15.04 -5.46
N SER A 145 -11.17 -13.99 -5.35
CA SER A 145 -12.07 -13.60 -6.43
C SER A 145 -11.35 -12.78 -7.52
N SER A 146 -12.00 -12.61 -8.67
CA SER A 146 -11.55 -11.69 -9.73
C SER A 146 -11.89 -10.22 -9.45
N PHE A 147 -12.46 -9.91 -8.29
CA PHE A 147 -12.86 -8.55 -7.95
C PHE A 147 -11.64 -7.68 -7.58
N VAL A 148 -11.30 -6.74 -8.46
CA VAL A 148 -10.18 -5.82 -8.28
C VAL A 148 -10.59 -4.68 -7.35
N VAL A 149 -9.83 -4.47 -6.27
CA VAL A 149 -10.03 -3.35 -5.33
C VAL A 149 -9.04 -2.19 -5.55
N ALA A 150 -7.87 -2.47 -6.11
CA ALA A 150 -6.88 -1.44 -6.43
C ALA A 150 -5.88 -1.92 -7.49
N GLN A 151 -5.31 -0.97 -8.24
CA GLN A 151 -4.24 -1.22 -9.21
C GLN A 151 -3.15 -0.16 -9.09
N CYS A 152 -1.91 -0.56 -9.33
CA CYS A 152 -0.75 0.30 -9.39
C CYS A 152 0.05 -0.04 -10.65
N GLY A 153 0.54 0.99 -11.35
CA GLY A 153 1.36 0.85 -12.54
C GLY A 153 2.14 2.12 -12.81
N LEU A 154 3.24 2.00 -13.56
CA LEU A 154 3.96 3.15 -14.08
C LEU A 154 3.05 3.93 -15.04
N ARG A 155 2.74 5.19 -14.69
CA ARG A 155 2.27 6.15 -15.68
C ARG A 155 3.41 6.45 -16.64
N LYS A 156 3.24 6.11 -17.92
CA LYS A 156 4.07 6.69 -18.99
C LYS A 156 3.66 8.16 -19.07
N PHE A 157 4.54 9.08 -18.69
CA PHE A 157 4.31 10.50 -18.95
C PHE A 157 4.20 10.68 -20.47
N ALA A 158 3.00 10.94 -20.98
CA ALA A 158 2.89 11.59 -22.27
C ALA A 158 3.38 13.02 -22.06
N PRO A 159 4.35 13.52 -22.85
CA PRO A 159 4.76 14.91 -22.76
C PRO A 159 3.52 15.79 -22.95
N ARG A 160 3.36 16.79 -22.08
CA ARG A 160 2.30 17.79 -22.21
C ARG A 160 2.44 18.38 -23.63
N PRO A 161 1.38 18.41 -24.46
CA PRO A 161 1.49 19.09 -25.75
C PRO A 161 1.95 20.53 -25.48
N PRO A 162 2.87 21.06 -26.30
CA PRO A 162 3.29 22.45 -26.16
C PRO A 162 2.04 23.34 -26.18
N PRO A 163 2.00 24.42 -25.38
CA PRO A 163 0.89 25.36 -25.44
C PRO A 163 0.72 25.79 -26.90
N ALA A 164 -0.51 25.70 -27.41
CA ALA A 164 -0.82 26.25 -28.71
C ALA A 164 -0.51 27.75 -28.65
N ILE A 165 0.57 28.15 -29.32
CA ILE A 165 0.85 29.55 -29.56
C ILE A 165 -0.20 29.95 -30.60
N CYS A 166 -1.25 30.63 -30.15
CA CYS A 166 -2.13 31.35 -31.06
C CYS A 166 -1.36 32.59 -31.49
N ASP A 167 -0.73 32.52 -32.66
CA ASP A 167 -0.30 33.72 -33.36
C ASP A 167 -1.58 34.48 -33.78
N PHE A 168 -1.70 35.73 -33.33
CA PHE A 168 -2.75 36.68 -33.71
C PHE A 168 -2.37 37.41 -35.00
#